data_AF-I6S3P1-F1
#
_entry.id   AF-I6S3P1-F1
#
_cell.length_a   1.000
_cell.length_b   1.000
_cell.length_c   1.000
_cell.angle_alpha   90.00
_cell.angle_beta   90.00
_cell.angle_gamma   90.00
#
_symmetry.space_group_name_H-M   'P 1'
#
loop_
_entity.id
_entity.type
_entity.pdbx_description
1 polymer ?
#
loop_
_entity_poly.entity_id
_entity_poly.type
_entity_poly.pdbx_seq_one_letter_code
_entity_poly.pdbx_strand_id
1 'polypeptide(L)'
;MKKQSSVIIGFLLVLIIVVFAVLNNRNVPVNFGIASFSAPLILVIIGSAIIGALIVFVTASTTLWQQKKQIKQLKQELSDYQENLDKKIAEAKEEQQRTFRNERAELEAAYQAELQATKKQLQQAQSSTSDTQKISAKQSYNYFD
;
A
#
# COMPACT_ATOMS: atom_id res chain seq x y z
N MET A 1 18.52 -30.53 12.85
CA MET A 1 18.78 -31.24 14.13
C MET A 1 18.25 -30.50 15.38
N LYS A 2 18.16 -29.16 15.42
CA LYS A 2 17.72 -28.37 16.61
C LYS A 2 16.26 -28.53 17.10
N LYS A 3 15.33 -29.02 16.25
CA LYS A 3 13.92 -29.22 16.66
C LYS A 3 13.68 -30.55 17.37
N GLN A 4 14.50 -31.57 17.11
CA GLN A 4 14.39 -32.90 17.75
C GLN A 4 15.02 -32.89 19.15
N SER A 5 16.08 -32.11 19.36
CA SER A 5 16.68 -31.94 20.70
C SER A 5 15.68 -31.38 21.70
N SER A 6 14.77 -30.49 21.28
CA SER A 6 13.69 -29.98 22.15
C SER A 6 12.73 -31.05 22.63
N VAL A 7 12.43 -32.05 21.78
CA VAL A 7 11.56 -33.18 22.16
C VAL A 7 12.25 -34.06 23.21
N ILE A 8 13.53 -34.35 23.00
CA ILE A 8 14.34 -35.15 23.93
C ILE A 8 14.50 -34.44 25.28
N ILE A 9 14.76 -33.13 25.26
CA ILE A 9 14.85 -32.30 26.48
C ILE A 9 13.48 -32.26 27.19
N GLY A 10 12.39 -32.10 26.45
CA GLY A 10 11.04 -32.14 27.02
C GLY A 10 10.74 -33.48 27.70
N PHE A 11 11.11 -34.59 27.07
CA PHE A 11 10.94 -35.92 27.65
C PHE A 11 11.77 -36.11 28.93
N LEU A 12 13.02 -35.64 28.95
CA LEU A 12 13.86 -35.66 30.16
C LEU A 12 13.25 -34.84 31.29
N LEU A 13 12.69 -33.66 31.00
CA LEU A 13 12.00 -32.84 32.00
C LEU A 13 10.76 -33.54 32.57
N VAL A 14 9.95 -34.18 31.72
CA VAL A 14 8.81 -34.98 32.16
C VAL A 14 9.27 -36.11 33.08
N LEU A 15 10.36 -36.81 32.72
CA LEU A 15 10.92 -37.88 33.53
C LEU A 15 11.36 -37.37 34.91
N ILE A 16 12.01 -36.20 34.99
CA ILE A 16 12.36 -35.55 36.26
C ILE A 16 11.10 -35.27 37.10
N ILE A 17 10.04 -34.73 36.50
CA ILE A 17 8.77 -34.48 37.20
C ILE A 17 8.17 -35.78 37.76
N VAL A 18 8.19 -36.87 36.99
CA VAL A 18 7.70 -38.18 37.42
C VAL A 18 8.51 -38.71 38.61
N VAL A 19 9.84 -38.61 38.56
CA VAL A 19 10.70 -39.00 39.70
C VAL A 19 10.39 -38.16 40.93
N PHE A 20 10.24 -36.85 40.78
CA PHE A 20 9.83 -35.97 41.87
C PHE A 20 8.49 -36.36 42.46
N ALA A 21 7.53 -36.75 41.62
CA ALA A 21 6.21 -37.18 42.04
C ALA A 21 6.24 -38.45 42.88
N VAL A 22 7.03 -39.45 42.47
CA VAL A 22 7.20 -40.71 43.21
C VAL A 22 7.90 -40.46 44.54
N LEU A 23 9.00 -39.70 44.54
CA LEU A 23 9.80 -39.43 45.76
C LEU A 23 9.06 -38.54 46.77
N ASN A 24 8.17 -37.66 46.30
CA ASN A 24 7.41 -36.73 47.14
C ASN A 24 5.92 -37.06 47.15
N ASN A 25 5.55 -38.34 47.05
CA ASN A 25 4.17 -38.83 47.10
C ASN A 25 3.55 -38.76 48.51
N ARG A 26 3.92 -37.74 49.30
CA ARG A 26 3.36 -37.50 50.63
C ARG A 26 2.00 -36.82 50.46
N ASN A 27 0.98 -37.44 51.04
CA ASN A 27 -0.36 -36.87 51.08
C ASN A 27 -0.37 -35.65 52.01
N VAL A 28 -0.87 -34.53 51.48
CA VAL A 28 -1.06 -33.28 52.21
C VAL A 28 -2.55 -32.96 52.18
N PRO A 29 -3.16 -32.62 53.33
CA PRO A 29 -4.55 -32.17 53.36
C PRO A 29 -4.66 -30.81 52.67
N VAL A 30 -5.59 -30.70 51.73
CA VAL A 30 -5.94 -29.45 51.05
C VAL A 30 -7.35 -29.06 51.47
N ASN A 31 -7.50 -27.81 51.93
CA ASN A 31 -8.78 -27.26 52.34
C ASN A 31 -9.20 -26.15 51.36
N PHE A 32 -10.34 -26.34 50.69
CA PHE A 32 -10.94 -25.39 49.75
C PHE A 32 -11.99 -24.49 50.41
N GLY A 33 -12.02 -24.43 51.74
CA GLY A 33 -12.99 -23.67 52.54
C GLY A 33 -14.31 -24.43 52.76
N ILE A 34 -14.87 -25.02 51.70
CA ILE A 34 -16.14 -25.79 51.75
C ILE A 34 -15.95 -27.31 51.73
N ALA A 35 -14.78 -27.78 51.30
CA ALA A 35 -14.45 -29.18 51.19
C ALA A 35 -12.96 -29.37 51.43
N SER A 36 -12.58 -30.53 51.98
CA SER A 36 -11.18 -30.90 52.17
C SER A 36 -10.93 -32.33 51.71
N PHE A 37 -9.76 -32.55 51.13
CA PHE A 37 -9.29 -33.87 50.76
C PHE A 37 -7.77 -33.93 50.88
N SER A 38 -7.22 -35.14 50.99
CA SER A 38 -5.78 -35.36 51.01
C SER A 38 -5.32 -35.87 49.65
N ALA A 39 -4.33 -35.20 49.07
CA ALA A 39 -3.72 -35.61 47.82
C ALA A 39 -2.18 -35.47 47.89
N PRO A 40 -1.43 -36.17 47.04
CA PRO A 40 0.02 -36.01 46.97
C PRO A 40 0.42 -34.56 46.69
N LEU A 41 1.42 -34.05 47.40
CA LEU A 41 1.87 -32.65 47.29
C LEU A 41 2.12 -32.19 45.84
N ILE A 42 2.74 -33.05 45.02
CA ILE A 42 3.03 -32.74 43.62
C ILE A 42 1.76 -32.51 42.78
N LEU A 43 0.68 -33.25 43.03
CA LEU A 43 -0.60 -33.08 42.33
C LEU A 43 -1.22 -31.71 42.66
N VAL A 44 -1.06 -31.26 43.91
CA VAL A 44 -1.54 -29.95 44.37
C VAL A 44 -0.77 -28.82 43.68
N ILE A 45 0.56 -28.94 43.58
CA ILE A 45 1.42 -27.96 42.90
C ILE A 45 1.11 -27.89 41.40
N ILE A 46 1.05 -29.03 40.72
CA ILE A 46 0.75 -29.08 39.28
C ILE A 46 -0.68 -28.55 39.03
N GLY A 47 -1.67 -28.96 39.82
CA GLY A 47 -3.05 -28.51 39.68
C GLY A 47 -3.19 -27.00 39.85
N SER A 48 -2.58 -26.42 40.88
CA SER A 48 -2.59 -24.97 41.11
C SER A 48 -1.86 -24.20 40.01
N ALA A 49 -0.72 -24.70 39.53
CA ALA A 49 -0.01 -24.11 38.39
C ALA A 49 -0.83 -24.14 37.09
N ILE A 50 -1.54 -25.24 36.82
CA ILE A 50 -2.45 -25.35 35.67
C ILE A 50 -3.59 -24.33 35.78
N ILE A 51 -4.20 -24.17 36.95
CA ILE A 51 -5.24 -23.15 37.16
C ILE A 51 -4.69 -21.76 36.91
N GLY A 52 -3.50 -21.43 37.44
CA GLY A 52 -2.83 -20.17 37.17
C GLY A 52 -2.57 -19.94 35.68
N ALA A 53 -2.07 -20.96 34.97
CA ALA A 53 -1.84 -20.92 33.53
C ALA A 53 -3.14 -20.72 32.74
N LEU A 54 -4.25 -21.35 33.16
CA LEU A 54 -5.56 -21.16 32.54
C LEU A 54 -6.06 -19.71 32.70
N ILE A 55 -5.89 -19.11 33.88
CA ILE A 55 -6.27 -17.71 34.12
C ILE A 55 -5.48 -16.78 33.19
N VAL A 56 -4.15 -16.97 33.11
CA VAL A 56 -3.30 -16.20 32.20
C VAL A 56 -3.70 -16.42 30.75
N PHE A 57 -3.97 -17.67 30.35
CA PHE A 57 -4.38 -18.01 28.99
C PHE A 57 -5.69 -17.32 28.59
N VAL A 58 -6.72 -17.35 29.45
CA VAL A 58 -8.01 -16.69 29.18
C VAL A 58 -7.85 -15.18 29.07
N THR A 59 -7.08 -14.60 29.99
CA THR A 59 -6.83 -13.15 30.01
C THR A 59 -6.06 -12.71 28.76
N ALA A 60 -4.99 -13.41 28.41
CA ALA A 60 -4.19 -13.12 27.22
C ALA A 60 -4.96 -13.35 25.92
N SER A 61 -5.77 -14.41 25.85
CA SER A 61 -6.58 -14.73 24.65
C SER A 61 -7.56 -13.60 24.32
N THR A 62 -8.16 -12.99 25.33
CA THR A 62 -9.08 -11.86 25.15
C THR A 62 -8.36 -10.65 24.54
N THR A 63 -7.18 -10.30 25.06
CA THR A 63 -6.35 -9.21 24.53
C THR A 63 -5.89 -9.49 23.10
N LEU A 64 -5.42 -10.71 22.83
CA LEU A 64 -4.98 -11.11 21.49
C LEU A 64 -6.11 -11.02 20.46
N TRP A 65 -7.34 -11.37 20.86
CA TRP A 65 -8.49 -11.26 19.97
C TRP A 65 -8.81 -9.80 19.63
N GLN A 66 -8.80 -8.91 20.64
CA GLN A 66 -9.02 -7.47 20.41
C GLN A 66 -7.94 -6.88 19.49
N GLN A 67 -6.66 -7.21 19.74
CA GLN A 67 -5.54 -6.79 18.89
C GLN A 67 -5.70 -7.30 17.46
N LYS A 68 -6.07 -8.57 17.27
CA LYS A 68 -6.31 -9.13 15.93
C LYS A 68 -7.45 -8.42 15.20
N LYS A 69 -8.52 -8.03 15.92
CA LYS A 69 -9.63 -7.26 15.36
C LYS A 69 -9.17 -5.86 14.94
N GLN A 70 -8.43 -5.15 15.79
CA GLN A 70 -7.87 -3.83 15.48
C GLN A 70 -6.94 -3.91 14.25
N ILE A 71 -6.02 -4.88 14.20
CA ILE A 71 -5.13 -5.07 13.04
C ILE A 71 -5.94 -5.27 11.75
N LYS A 72 -7.05 -6.04 11.81
CA LYS A 72 -7.92 -6.21 10.65
C LYS A 72 -8.58 -4.90 10.22
N GLN A 73 -9.10 -4.12 11.17
CA GLN A 73 -9.72 -2.82 10.90
C GLN A 73 -8.72 -1.84 10.30
N LEU A 74 -7.54 -1.69 10.92
CA LEU A 74 -6.48 -0.81 10.42
C LEU A 74 -6.01 -1.20 9.02
N LYS A 75 -5.89 -2.51 8.73
CA LYS A 75 -5.55 -2.98 7.38
C LYS A 75 -6.63 -2.65 6.36
N GLN A 76 -7.91 -2.74 6.74
CA GLN A 76 -9.01 -2.39 5.87
C GLN A 76 -9.04 -0.88 5.60
N GLU A 77 -8.93 -0.05 6.63
CA GLU A 77 -8.83 1.41 6.47
C GLU A 77 -7.66 1.78 5.56
N LEU A 78 -6.50 1.16 5.73
CA LEU A 78 -5.33 1.43 4.90
C LEU A 78 -5.58 1.07 3.42
N SER A 79 -6.25 -0.06 3.17
CA SER A 79 -6.68 -0.45 1.82
C SER A 79 -7.65 0.57 1.22
N ASP A 80 -8.65 1.01 1.99
CA ASP A 80 -9.64 1.99 1.54
C ASP A 80 -8.97 3.34 1.24
N TYR A 81 -8.03 3.80 2.08
CA TYR A 81 -7.26 5.01 1.82
C TYR A 81 -6.41 4.90 0.55
N GLN A 82 -5.74 3.77 0.33
CA GLN A 82 -4.96 3.53 -0.89
C GLN A 82 -5.85 3.60 -2.14
N GLU A 83 -7.00 2.92 -2.13
CA GLU A 83 -7.94 2.95 -3.26
C GLU A 83 -8.46 4.37 -3.55
N ASN A 84 -8.78 5.14 -2.51
CA ASN A 84 -9.23 6.52 -2.67
C ASN A 84 -8.12 7.44 -3.20
N LEU A 85 -6.87 7.24 -2.78
CA LEU A 85 -5.73 7.99 -3.29
C LEU A 85 -5.47 7.65 -4.75
N ASP A 86 -5.50 6.37 -5.13
CA ASP A 86 -5.31 5.95 -6.52
C ASP A 86 -6.38 6.54 -7.44
N LYS A 87 -7.65 6.58 -7.00
CA LYS A 87 -8.74 7.26 -7.73
C LYS A 87 -8.48 8.75 -7.90
N LYS A 88 -8.12 9.46 -6.81
CA LYS A 88 -7.80 10.90 -6.87
C LYS A 88 -6.61 11.20 -7.78
N ILE A 89 -5.58 10.35 -7.76
CA ILE A 89 -4.40 10.49 -8.63
C ILE A 89 -4.81 10.25 -10.09
N ALA A 90 -5.64 9.24 -10.37
CA ALA A 90 -6.14 8.96 -11.71
C ALA A 90 -6.98 10.12 -12.25
N GLU A 91 -7.90 10.66 -11.44
CA GLU A 91 -8.73 11.82 -11.78
C GLU A 91 -7.87 13.06 -12.07
N ALA A 92 -6.94 13.41 -11.18
CA ALA A 92 -6.06 14.56 -11.35
C ALA A 92 -5.15 14.41 -12.58
N LYS A 93 -4.64 13.19 -12.83
CA LYS A 93 -3.83 12.89 -14.02
C LYS A 93 -4.66 13.03 -15.29
N GLU A 94 -5.90 12.55 -15.29
CA GLU A 94 -6.79 12.68 -16.44
C GLU A 94 -7.13 14.15 -16.71
N GLU A 95 -7.44 14.93 -15.67
CA GLU A 95 -7.68 16.37 -15.79
C GLU A 95 -6.47 17.10 -16.37
N GLN A 96 -5.27 16.86 -15.83
CA GLN A 96 -4.02 17.44 -16.34
C GLN A 96 -3.74 17.00 -17.78
N GLN A 97 -4.07 15.78 -18.14
CA GLN A 97 -3.87 15.30 -19.51
C GLN A 97 -4.90 15.90 -20.48
N ARG A 98 -6.11 16.21 -20.03
CA ARG A 98 -7.13 16.94 -20.80
C ARG A 98 -6.70 18.38 -21.04
N THR A 99 -6.22 19.09 -20.02
CA THR A 99 -5.72 20.47 -20.19
C THR A 99 -4.56 20.52 -21.17
N PHE A 100 -3.57 19.63 -21.02
CA PHE A 100 -2.43 19.56 -21.93
C PHE A 100 -2.84 19.22 -23.37
N ARG A 101 -3.82 18.34 -23.57
CA ARG A 101 -4.36 18.03 -24.92
C ARG A 101 -5.06 19.23 -25.54
N ASN A 102 -5.86 19.96 -24.75
CA ASN A 102 -6.57 21.16 -25.23
C ASN A 102 -5.58 22.26 -25.61
N GLU A 103 -4.59 22.56 -24.76
CA GLU A 103 -3.53 23.54 -25.03
C GLU A 103 -2.77 23.20 -26.32
N ARG A 104 -2.41 21.93 -26.51
CA ARG A 104 -1.74 21.48 -27.74
C ARG A 104 -2.60 21.65 -28.98
N ALA A 105 -3.89 21.30 -28.91
CA ALA A 105 -4.80 21.46 -30.04
C ALA A 105 -5.00 22.93 -30.42
N GLU A 106 -5.09 23.82 -29.42
CA GLU A 106 -5.18 25.27 -29.64
C GLU A 106 -3.91 25.82 -30.31
N LEU A 107 -2.73 25.41 -29.81
CA LEU A 107 -1.44 25.84 -30.33
C LEU A 107 -1.20 25.33 -31.77
N GLU A 108 -1.59 24.09 -32.06
CA GLU A 108 -1.56 23.52 -33.41
C GLU A 108 -2.50 24.26 -34.38
N ALA A 109 -3.71 24.62 -33.95
CA ALA A 109 -4.66 25.40 -34.75
C ALA A 109 -4.16 26.83 -35.02
N ALA A 110 -3.59 27.49 -34.02
CA ALA A 110 -3.01 28.83 -34.15
C ALA A 110 -1.83 28.83 -35.14
N TYR A 111 -0.92 27.87 -35.02
CA TYR A 111 0.22 27.71 -35.94
C TYR A 111 -0.23 27.51 -37.39
N GLN A 112 -1.26 26.68 -37.62
CA GLN A 112 -1.81 26.48 -38.96
C GLN A 112 -2.46 27.75 -39.53
N ALA A 113 -3.18 28.51 -38.71
CA ALA A 113 -3.78 29.78 -39.12
C ALA A 113 -2.71 30.81 -39.53
N GLU A 114 -1.61 30.90 -38.78
CA GLU A 114 -0.48 31.78 -39.07
C GLU A 114 0.24 31.39 -40.37
N LEU A 115 0.47 30.09 -40.60
CA LEU A 115 1.02 29.58 -41.87
C LEU A 115 0.13 29.95 -43.05
N GLN A 116 -1.19 29.80 -42.92
CA GLN A 116 -2.13 30.15 -43.98
C GLN A 116 -2.15 31.66 -44.26
N ALA A 117 -2.11 32.50 -43.21
CA ALA A 117 -2.05 33.95 -43.34
C ALA A 117 -0.76 34.40 -44.03
N THR A 118 0.38 33.86 -43.60
CA THR A 118 1.70 34.11 -44.20
C THR A 118 1.71 33.71 -45.68
N LYS A 119 1.15 32.54 -46.02
CA LYS A 119 1.06 32.06 -47.40
C LYS A 119 0.20 32.97 -48.28
N LYS A 120 -0.93 33.48 -47.77
CA LYS A 120 -1.77 34.46 -48.47
C LYS A 120 -1.04 35.78 -48.71
N GLN A 121 -0.32 36.29 -47.71
CA GLN A 121 0.48 37.52 -47.83
C GLN A 121 1.60 37.36 -48.87
N LEU A 122 2.33 36.24 -48.85
CA LEU A 122 3.37 35.95 -49.83
C LEU A 122 2.83 35.86 -51.26
N GLN A 123 1.65 35.26 -51.46
CA GLN A 123 0.99 35.24 -52.77
C GLN A 123 0.63 36.65 -53.24
N GLN A 124 0.07 37.49 -52.37
CA GLN A 124 -0.26 38.88 -52.70
C GLN A 124 0.97 39.73 -53.05
N ALA A 125 2.07 39.57 -52.31
CA ALA A 125 3.35 40.24 -52.58
C ALA A 125 3.99 39.79 -53.91
N GLN A 126 3.87 38.50 -54.26
CA GLN A 126 4.35 37.97 -55.55
C GLN A 126 3.52 38.47 -56.74
N SER A 127 2.19 38.60 -56.59
CA SER A 127 1.34 39.19 -57.63
C SER A 127 1.60 40.69 -57.85
N SER A 128 1.93 41.45 -56.80
CA SER A 128 2.30 42.88 -56.92
C SER A 128 3.72 43.10 -57.47
N THR A 129 4.63 42.13 -57.36
CA THR A 129 5.96 42.18 -57.99
C THR A 129 5.92 41.83 -59.49
N SER A 130 4.92 41.06 -59.93
CA SER A 130 4.71 40.66 -61.34
C SER A 130 4.18 41.80 -62.23
N ASP A 131 3.49 42.79 -61.65
CA ASP A 131 3.05 44.00 -62.38
C ASP A 131 4.18 45.01 -62.57
N THR A 132 5.15 45.11 -61.64
CA THR A 132 6.30 46.03 -61.76
C THR A 132 7.29 45.58 -62.85
N GLN A 133 7.46 44.28 -63.10
CA GLN A 133 8.29 43.79 -64.22
C GLN A 133 7.62 43.98 -65.61
N LYS A 134 6.28 44.00 -65.70
CA LYS A 134 5.57 44.32 -66.96
C LYS A 134 5.60 45.81 -67.30
N ILE A 135 5.70 46.69 -66.30
CA ILE A 135 5.81 48.14 -66.52
C ILE A 135 7.26 48.50 -66.92
N SER A 136 8.29 47.88 -66.32
CA SER A 136 9.69 48.16 -66.69
C SER A 136 10.09 47.62 -68.08
N ALA A 137 9.45 46.57 -68.60
CA ALA A 137 9.75 46.04 -69.94
C ALA A 137 9.12 46.84 -71.10
N LYS A 138 8.21 47.79 -70.82
CA LYS A 138 7.54 48.62 -71.85
C LYS A 138 8.10 50.03 -72.00
N GLN A 139 9.16 50.38 -71.27
CA GLN A 139 9.69 51.75 -71.24
C GLN A 139 11.17 51.78 -71.64
N SER A 140 11.50 51.21 -72.79
CA SER A 140 12.69 51.61 -73.56
C SER A 140 12.24 52.54 -74.69
N TYR A 141 12.32 53.86 -74.45
CA TYR A 141 12.25 54.84 -75.52
C TYR A 141 13.56 54.81 -76.31
N ASN A 142 13.47 54.50 -77.61
CA ASN A 142 14.57 54.72 -78.55
C ASN A 142 14.69 56.23 -78.81
N TYR A 143 15.88 56.78 -78.55
CA TYR A 143 16.26 58.14 -78.92
C TYR A 143 17.42 58.01 -79.92
N PHE A 144 17.13 57.67 -81.17
CA PHE A 144 17.98 57.87 -82.35
C PHE A 144 17.16 57.48 -83.60
N ASP A 145 17.25 58.35 -84.62
CA ASP A 145 16.59 58.42 -85.94
C ASP A 145 15.15 58.96 -86.05
#